data_AF-A0A840TS08-F1
#
_entry.id   AF-A0A840TS08-F1
#
_cell.length_a   1.000
_cell.length_b   1.000
_cell.length_c   1.000
_cell.angle_alpha   90.00
_cell.angle_beta   90.00
_cell.angle_gamma   90.00
#
_symmetry.space_group_name_H-M   'P 1'
#
loop_
_entity.id
_entity.type
_entity.pdbx_description
1 polymer ?
#
loop_
_entity_poly.entity_id
_entity_poly.type
_entity_poly.pdbx_seq_one_letter_code
_entity_poly.pdbx_strand_id
1 'polypeptide(L)' 'MTPSSHTESNELPSWANIGIYLFLLAILAVFGDLFVFIVGFLGLTVIFTSYFSGKSSHEEHH' A
#
# COMPACT_ATOMS: atom_id res chain seq x y z
N MET A 1 4.51 -19.31 -31.46
CA MET A 1 3.99 -19.31 -30.08
C MET A 1 5.11 -18.82 -29.18
N THR A 2 5.12 -17.53 -28.89
CA THR A 2 6.08 -16.93 -27.96
C THR A 2 5.54 -17.14 -26.54
N PRO A 3 6.25 -17.85 -25.65
CA PRO A 3 5.85 -17.92 -24.25
C PRO A 3 5.94 -16.51 -23.68
N SER A 4 4.81 -15.96 -23.24
CA SER A 4 4.76 -14.74 -22.45
C SER A 4 5.49 -15.02 -21.14
N SER A 5 6.72 -14.54 -21.03
CA SER A 5 7.44 -14.44 -19.77
C SER A 5 6.69 -13.46 -18.89
N HIS A 6 5.72 -13.96 -18.14
CA HIS A 6 5.20 -13.26 -16.98
C HIS A 6 6.38 -13.15 -16.02
N THR A 7 7.03 -11.99 -16.02
CA THR A 7 7.86 -11.57 -14.90
C THR A 7 6.96 -11.66 -13.69
N GLU A 8 7.15 -12.69 -12.88
CA GLU A 8 6.52 -12.84 -11.57
C GLU A 8 7.01 -11.62 -10.78
N SER A 9 6.24 -10.54 -10.83
CA SER A 9 6.48 -9.37 -10.02
C SER A 9 6.40 -9.89 -8.60
N ASN A 10 7.54 -9.86 -7.90
CA ASN A 10 7.64 -10.23 -6.49
C ASN A 10 6.95 -9.15 -5.65
N GLU A 11 5.66 -9.00 -5.89
CA GLU A 11 4.80 -8.06 -5.21
C GLU A 11 4.61 -8.59 -3.82
N LEU A 12 4.97 -7.76 -2.84
CA LEU A 12 4.71 -8.09 -1.45
C LEU A 12 3.24 -8.49 -1.30
N PRO A 13 2.96 -9.58 -0.56
CA PRO A 13 1.61 -10.05 -0.36
C PRO A 13 0.70 -8.91 0.11
N SER A 14 -0.54 -8.86 -0.38
CA SER A 14 -1.48 -7.77 -0.04
C SER A 14 -1.62 -7.55 1.48
N TRP A 15 -1.56 -8.63 2.27
CA TRP A 15 -1.57 -8.58 3.73
C TRP A 15 -0.31 -7.94 4.33
N ALA A 16 0.86 -8.12 3.71
CA ALA A 16 2.10 -7.51 4.15
C ALA A 16 2.07 -5.99 3.96
N ASN A 17 1.47 -5.51 2.87
CA ASN A 17 1.25 -4.08 2.64
C ASN A 17 0.35 -3.45 3.71
N ILE A 18 -0.71 -4.17 4.15
CA ILE A 18 -1.54 -3.74 5.30
C ILE A 18 -0.70 -3.66 6.58
N GLY A 19 0.16 -4.66 6.84
CA GLY A 19 1.00 -4.70 8.02
C GLY A 19 1.96 -3.52 8.09
N ILE A 20 2.57 -3.17 6.95
CA ILE A 20 3.49 -2.02 6.82
C ILE A 20 2.73 -0.71 7.05
N TYR A 21 1.52 -0.56 6.50
CA TYR A 21 0.69 0.62 6.73
C TYR A 21 0.40 0.84 8.22
N LEU A 22 -0.04 -0.20 8.92
CA LEU A 22 -0.34 -0.14 10.36
C LEU A 22 0.91 0.14 11.20
N PHE A 23 2.05 -0.42 10.81
CA PHE A 23 3.32 -0.17 11.48
C PHE A 23 3.76 1.30 11.33
N LEU A 24 3.69 1.86 10.13
CA LEU A 24 3.98 3.28 9.88
C LEU A 24 3.03 4.19 10.66
N LEU A 25 1.74 3.82 10.71
CA LEU A 25 0.72 4.53 11.50
C LEU A 25 1.06 4.54 12.98
N ALA A 26 1.49 3.39 13.53
CA ALA A 26 1.86 3.25 14.93
C ALA A 26 3.10 4.10 15.28
N ILE A 27 4.12 4.12 14.42
CA ILE A 27 5.28 4.99 14.59
C ILE A 27 4.83 6.46 14.59
N LEU A 28 3.98 6.85 13.64
CA LEU A 28 3.47 8.21 13.56
C LEU A 28 2.67 8.60 14.79
N ALA A 29 1.88 7.67 15.37
CA ALA A 29 1.10 7.90 16.58
C ALA A 29 1.96 8.04 17.85
N VAL A 30 3.10 7.33 17.92
CA VAL A 30 3.98 7.34 19.10
C VAL A 30 4.94 8.53 19.07
N PHE A 31 5.48 8.87 17.90
CA PHE A 31 6.54 9.87 17.75
C PHE A 31 6.07 11.20 17.16
N GLY A 32 4.89 11.24 16.54
CA GLY A 32 4.32 12.45 15.96
C GLY A 32 3.53 13.27 16.97
N ASP A 33 3.67 14.59 16.89
CA ASP A 33 2.71 15.52 17.51
C ASP A 33 1.41 15.54 16.68
N LEU A 34 0.31 16.06 17.24
CA LEU A 34 -1.01 16.07 16.65
C LEU A 34 -1.03 16.60 15.21
N PHE A 35 -0.27 17.66 14.92
CA PHE A 35 -0.17 18.19 13.56
C PHE A 35 0.50 17.20 12.59
N VAL A 36 1.64 16.63 12.98
CA VAL A 36 2.40 15.67 12.16
C VAL A 36 1.60 14.39 11.98
N PHE A 37 0.88 13.96 13.02
CA PHE A 37 -0.01 12.82 12.97
C PHE A 37 -1.12 13.02 11.94
N ILE A 38 -1.83 14.16 11.96
CA ILE A 38 -2.92 14.44 11.03
C ILE A 38 -2.42 14.48 9.57
N VAL A 39 -1.33 15.21 9.31
CA VAL A 39 -0.77 15.34 7.95
C VAL A 39 -0.22 14.00 7.45
N GLY A 40 0.52 13.29 8.29
CA GLY A 40 1.08 11.98 7.94
C GLY A 40 0.00 10.92 7.75
N PHE A 41 -1.06 10.93 8.58
CA PHE A 41 -2.21 10.04 8.44
C PHE A 41 -2.93 10.24 7.09
N LEU A 42 -3.19 11.49 6.72
CA LEU A 42 -3.80 11.83 5.43
C LEU A 42 -2.89 11.38 4.27
N GLY A 43 -1.60 11.68 4.32
CA GLY A 43 -0.63 11.27 3.30
C GLY A 43 -0.56 9.74 3.13
N LEU A 44 -0.40 9.01 4.23
CA LEU A 44 -0.36 7.54 4.23
C LEU A 44 -1.64 6.94 3.66
N THR A 45 -2.80 7.48 4.04
CA THR A 45 -4.10 6.96 3.58
C THR A 45 -4.31 7.20 2.07
N VAL A 46 -3.93 8.36 1.56
CA VAL A 46 -4.01 8.66 0.11
C VAL A 46 -3.10 7.75 -0.70
N ILE A 47 -1.84 7.61 -0.28
CA ILE A 47 -0.86 6.73 -0.96
C ILE A 47 -1.34 5.28 -0.94
N PHE A 48 -1.82 4.81 0.22
CA PHE A 48 -2.31 3.45 0.39
C PHE A 48 -3.54 3.16 -0.48
N THR A 49 -4.49 4.09 -0.51
CA THR A 49 -5.70 3.98 -1.34
C THR A 49 -5.36 4.01 -2.82
N SER A 50 -4.49 4.93 -3.25
CA SER A 50 -4.04 5.00 -4.64
C SER A 50 -3.34 3.73 -5.10
N TYR A 51 -2.53 3.13 -4.21
CA TYR A 51 -1.84 1.87 -4.50
C TYR A 51 -2.82 0.71 -4.67
N PHE A 52 -3.83 0.60 -3.80
CA PHE A 52 -4.83 -0.47 -3.87
C PHE A 52 -5.86 -0.28 -5.00
N SER A 53 -6.34 0.95 -5.25
CA SER A 53 -7.22 1.23 -6.38
C SER A 53 -6.54 1.03 -7.74
N GLY A 54 -5.22 1.21 -7.82
CA GLY A 54 -4.45 0.86 -9.02
C GLY A 54 -4.36 -0.65 -9.27
N LYS A 55 -4.37 -1.46 -8.19
CA LYS A 55 -4.32 -2.93 -8.27
C LYS A 55 -5.66 -3.57 -8.60
N SER A 56 -6.77 -3.02 -8.10
CA SER A 56 -8.11 -3.58 -8.34
C SER A 56 -8.52 -3.64 -9.83
N SER A 57 -7.90 -2.83 -10.70
CA SER A 57 -8.16 -2.89 -12.14
C SER A 57 -7.53 -4.11 -12.85
N HIS A 58 -6.62 -4.86 -12.20
CA HIS A 58 -6.01 -6.07 -12.76
C HIS A 58 -6.68 -7.37 -12.32
N GLU A 59 -7.55 -7.35 -11.31
CA GLU A 59 -8.21 -8.54 -10.77
C GLU A 59 -9.59 -8.83 -11.39
N GLU A 60 -10.13 -7.94 -12.24
CA GLU A 60 -11.40 -8.14 -12.95
C GLU A 60 -11.27 -8.84 -14.33
N HIS A 61 -10.07 -9.34 -14.69
CA HIS A 61 -9.82 -10.05 -15.94
C HIS A 61 -9.39 -11.52 -15.75
N HIS A 62 -10.11 -12.26 -14.90
CA HIS A 62 -10.03 -13.72 -14.85
C HIS A 62 -11.40 -14.37 -15.12
#